data_AF-A0A7W4EYY3-F1
#
_entry.id   AF-A0A7W4EYY3-F1
#
_cell.length_a   1.000
_cell.length_b   1.000
_cell.length_c   1.000
_cell.angle_alpha   90.00
_cell.angle_beta   90.00
_cell.angle_gamma   90.00
#
_symmetry.space_group_name_H-M   'P 1'
#
loop_
_entity.id
_entity.type
_entity.pdbx_description
1 polymer ?
#
loop_
_entity_poly.entity_id
_entity_poly.type
_entity_poly.pdbx_seq_one_letter_code
_entity_poly.pdbx_strand_id
1 'polypeptide(L)'
;MFKENKNIFYIAGSLILFIAIALIYTNPVFQGKEIIQHDIVQYKGGAKELLDYRAKHGEETYWSDAMFGGMPTYQTGAQFRGDVIKYVDNALSFLPKPANYLFLLFAGFFLLGMTA
;
A
#
# COMPACT_ATOMS: atom_id res chain seq x y z
N MET A 1 25.10 -32.34 4.43
CA MET A 1 26.07 -31.31 4.84
C MET A 1 25.35 -29.96 4.87
N PHE A 2 24.48 -29.75 5.85
CA PHE A 2 23.81 -28.47 6.09
C PHE A 2 24.53 -27.80 7.25
N LYS A 3 25.44 -26.88 6.91
CA LYS A 3 26.11 -26.04 7.91
C LYS A 3 25.03 -25.13 8.51
N GLU A 4 24.86 -25.14 9.82
CA GLU A 4 23.81 -24.38 10.50
C GLU A 4 23.81 -22.90 10.11
N ASN A 5 22.71 -22.47 9.48
CA ASN A 5 22.46 -21.11 9.02
C ASN A 5 22.05 -20.19 10.17
N LYS A 6 22.90 -20.00 11.19
CA LYS A 6 22.65 -19.06 12.30
C LYS A 6 22.28 -17.66 11.82
N ASN A 7 22.82 -17.25 10.67
CA ASN A 7 22.52 -15.98 9.99
C ASN A 7 21.05 -15.81 9.61
N ILE A 8 20.35 -16.88 9.19
CA ILE A 8 18.93 -16.79 8.84
C ILE A 8 18.09 -16.47 10.06
N PHE A 9 18.41 -17.04 11.21
CA PHE A 9 17.71 -16.73 12.46
C PHE A 9 17.92 -15.27 12.88
N TYR A 10 19.12 -14.71 12.70
CA TYR A 10 19.37 -13.30 12.98
C TYR A 10 18.60 -12.39 12.02
N ILE A 11 18.56 -12.71 10.72
CA ILE A 11 17.80 -11.94 9.72
C ILE A 11 16.30 -11.96 10.08
N ALA A 12 15.74 -13.15 10.30
CA ALA A 12 14.34 -13.30 10.68
C ALA A 12 14.03 -12.55 11.99
N GLY A 13 14.93 -12.64 12.98
CA GLY A 13 14.84 -11.90 14.25
C GLY A 13 14.80 -10.37 14.04
N SER A 14 15.69 -9.83 13.20
CA SER A 14 15.71 -8.40 12.86
C SER A 14 14.43 -7.96 12.16
N LEU A 15 13.93 -8.74 11.20
CA LEU A 15 12.69 -8.40 10.49
C LEU A 15 11.47 -8.38 11.43
N ILE A 16 11.36 -9.36 12.33
CA ILE A 16 10.30 -9.38 13.35
C ILE A 16 10.42 -8.16 14.27
N LEU A 17 11.65 -7.81 14.69
CA LEU A 17 11.91 -6.63 15.51
C LEU A 17 11.47 -5.35 14.79
N PHE A 18 11.74 -5.21 13.49
CA PHE A 18 11.31 -4.04 12.72
C PHE A 18 9.79 -3.94 12.59
N ILE A 19 9.08 -5.05 12.43
CA ILE A 19 7.61 -5.08 12.46
C ILE A 19 7.10 -4.57 13.81
N ALA A 20 7.68 -5.07 14.92
CA ALA A 20 7.28 -4.65 16.26
C ALA A 20 7.51 -3.14 16.47
N ILE A 21 8.70 -2.64 16.10
CA ILE A 21 9.03 -1.21 16.21
C ILE A 21 8.07 -0.37 15.37
N ALA A 22 7.79 -0.77 14.14
CA ALA A 22 6.87 -0.05 13.25
C ALA A 22 5.48 0.09 13.86
N LEU A 23 4.90 -1.02 14.33
CA LEU A 23 3.55 -1.04 14.90
C LEU A 23 3.47 -0.27 16.22
N ILE A 24 4.48 -0.38 17.09
CA ILE A 24 4.54 0.36 18.36
C ILE A 24 4.65 1.86 18.10
N TYR A 25 5.52 2.27 17.18
CA TYR A 25 5.71 3.67 16.84
C TYR A 25 4.45 4.27 16.20
N THR A 26 3.78 3.52 15.34
CA THR A 26 2.53 3.93 14.69
C THR A 26 1.29 3.46 15.45
N ASN A 27 1.30 3.48 16.78
CA ASN A 27 0.17 3.09 17.62
C ASN A 27 -1.20 3.70 17.19
N PRO A 28 -1.27 4.99 16.76
CA PRO A 28 -2.55 5.59 16.34
C PRO A 28 -3.27 4.85 15.22
N VAL A 29 -2.56 4.03 14.43
CA VAL A 29 -3.14 3.18 13.37
C VAL A 29 -4.19 2.23 13.93
N PHE A 30 -3.99 1.71 15.14
CA PHE A 30 -4.98 0.84 15.79
C PHE A 30 -6.19 1.59 16.35
N GLN A 31 -6.09 2.91 16.48
CA GLN A 31 -7.17 3.76 17.00
C GLN A 31 -8.12 4.24 15.90
N GLY A 32 -7.87 3.88 14.63
CA GLY A 32 -8.67 4.32 13.48
C GLY A 32 -8.66 5.85 13.27
N LYS A 33 -7.70 6.55 13.88
CA LYS A 33 -7.57 8.00 13.75
C LYS A 33 -6.84 8.31 12.46
N GLU A 34 -7.54 9.00 11.57
CA GLU A 34 -6.99 9.46 10.29
C GLU A 34 -7.03 10.98 10.22
N ILE A 35 -6.05 11.56 9.53
CA ILE A 35 -6.04 12.98 9.23
C ILE A 35 -6.91 13.20 8.01
N ILE A 36 -7.89 14.11 8.11
CA ILE A 36 -8.67 14.53 6.96
C ILE A 36 -7.75 15.36 6.06
N GLN A 37 -7.48 14.85 4.87
CA GLN A 37 -6.68 15.53 3.86
C GLN A 37 -7.59 15.94 2.69
N HIS A 38 -7.48 17.21 2.27
CA HIS A 38 -8.36 17.80 1.26
C HIS A 38 -8.27 17.07 -0.10
N ASP A 39 -7.06 16.70 -0.49
CA ASP A 39 -6.77 15.92 -1.70
C ASP A 39 -7.48 14.55 -1.71
N ILE A 40 -7.48 13.83 -0.58
CA ILE A 40 -8.18 12.55 -0.43
C ILE A 40 -9.69 12.74 -0.57
N VAL A 41 -10.24 13.80 0.03
CA VAL A 41 -11.67 14.10 -0.06
C VAL A 41 -12.07 14.42 -1.51
N GLN A 42 -11.28 15.26 -2.19
CA GLN A 42 -11.53 15.62 -3.59
C GLN A 42 -11.38 14.41 -4.52
N TYR A 43 -10.36 13.58 -4.31
CA TYR A 43 -10.16 12.33 -5.06
C TYR A 43 -11.37 11.40 -4.91
N LYS A 44 -11.86 11.19 -3.68
CA LYS A 44 -13.05 10.37 -3.42
C LYS A 44 -14.29 10.92 -4.13
N GLY A 45 -14.44 12.25 -4.19
CA GLY A 45 -15.51 12.90 -4.94
C GLY A 45 -15.41 12.64 -6.44
N GLY A 46 -14.25 12.83 -7.05
CA GLY A 46 -14.03 12.59 -8.48
C GLY A 46 -14.13 11.12 -8.89
N ALA A 47 -13.69 10.21 -8.02
CA ALA A 47 -13.78 8.76 -8.27
C ALA A 47 -15.16 8.17 -7.99
N LYS A 48 -16.13 8.95 -7.48
CA LYS A 48 -17.41 8.42 -6.97
C LYS A 48 -18.20 7.66 -8.04
N GLU A 49 -18.32 8.23 -9.23
CA GLU A 49 -19.03 7.62 -10.35
C GLU A 49 -18.39 6.28 -10.76
N LEU A 50 -17.08 6.27 -10.95
CA LEU A 50 -16.28 5.08 -11.26
C LEU A 50 -16.50 3.98 -10.22
N LEU A 51 -16.37 4.33 -8.93
CA LEU A 51 -16.51 3.37 -7.83
C LEU A 51 -17.93 2.79 -7.75
N ASP A 52 -18.95 3.61 -7.95
CA ASP A 52 -20.35 3.17 -7.92
C ASP A 52 -20.69 2.29 -9.13
N TYR A 53 -20.17 2.62 -10.31
CA TYR A 53 -20.34 1.79 -11.50
C TYR A 53 -19.66 0.43 -11.32
N ARG A 54 -18.40 0.41 -10.82
CA ARG A 54 -17.66 -0.81 -10.51
C ARG A 54 -18.40 -1.69 -9.52
N ALA A 55 -18.97 -1.11 -8.46
CA ALA A 55 -19.72 -1.86 -7.46
C ALA A 55 -21.01 -2.49 -8.01
N LYS A 56 -21.65 -1.88 -9.01
CA LYS A 56 -22.92 -2.34 -9.60
C LYS A 56 -22.74 -3.32 -10.75
N HIS A 57 -21.78 -3.06 -11.62
CA HIS A 57 -21.60 -3.80 -12.88
C HIS A 57 -20.43 -4.78 -12.84
N GLY A 58 -19.53 -4.66 -11.85
CA GLY A 58 -18.30 -5.46 -11.80
C GLY A 58 -17.26 -5.07 -12.85
N GLU A 59 -17.48 -3.95 -13.55
CA GLU A 59 -16.63 -3.44 -14.63
C GLU A 59 -16.11 -2.04 -14.32
N GLU A 60 -15.02 -1.67 -14.97
CA GLU A 60 -14.40 -0.35 -14.82
C GLU A 60 -14.98 0.62 -15.85
N THR A 61 -15.24 1.86 -15.46
CA THR A 61 -15.41 2.94 -16.43
C THR A 61 -14.06 3.53 -16.77
N TYR A 62 -13.80 3.75 -18.05
CA TYR A 62 -12.57 4.41 -18.53
C TYR A 62 -12.77 5.90 -18.83
N TRP A 63 -14.01 6.37 -18.70
CA TRP A 63 -14.47 7.74 -18.87
C TRP A 63 -15.51 8.05 -17.81
N SER A 64 -15.44 9.25 -17.21
CA SER A 64 -16.39 9.75 -16.21
C SER A 64 -17.05 11.00 -16.73
N ASP A 65 -18.38 11.01 -16.76
CA ASP A 65 -19.17 12.16 -17.19
C ASP A 65 -19.40 13.18 -16.06
N ALA A 66 -19.19 12.76 -14.81
CA ALA A 66 -19.36 13.60 -13.62
C ALA A 66 -18.25 14.65 -13.44
N MET A 67 -17.15 14.59 -14.20
CA MET A 67 -16.03 15.53 -14.10
C MET A 67 -15.84 16.33 -15.38
N PHE A 68 -16.02 17.65 -15.30
CA PHE A 68 -15.71 18.64 -16.36
C PHE A 68 -16.24 18.30 -17.77
N GLY A 69 -17.47 17.80 -17.88
CA GLY A 69 -18.07 17.44 -19.17
C GLY A 69 -17.51 16.16 -19.80
N GLY A 70 -16.76 15.37 -19.00
CA GLY A 70 -16.12 14.15 -19.43
C GLY A 70 -14.61 14.18 -19.16
N MET A 71 -14.08 13.17 -18.46
CA MET A 71 -12.64 12.94 -18.40
C MET A 71 -12.28 11.46 -18.29
N PRO A 72 -11.06 11.07 -18.70
CA PRO A 72 -10.55 9.73 -18.44
C PRO A 72 -10.37 9.43 -16.94
N THR A 73 -10.65 8.19 -16.54
CA THR A 73 -10.66 7.76 -15.13
C THR A 73 -9.34 7.15 -14.64
N TYR A 74 -8.30 7.10 -15.48
CA TYR A 74 -6.99 6.56 -15.06
C TYR A 74 -6.38 7.38 -13.90
N GLN A 75 -6.72 8.66 -13.78
CA GLN A 75 -6.28 9.54 -12.67
C GLN A 75 -7.13 9.35 -11.41
N THR A 76 -8.34 8.82 -11.53
CA THR A 76 -9.30 8.62 -10.44
C THR A 76 -9.39 7.16 -9.98
N GLY A 77 -8.45 6.32 -10.43
CA GLY A 77 -8.24 4.97 -9.90
C GLY A 77 -8.95 3.86 -10.67
N ALA A 78 -9.17 4.02 -11.98
CA ALA A 78 -9.60 2.92 -12.83
C ALA A 78 -8.60 1.77 -12.79
N GLN A 79 -9.10 0.53 -12.76
CA GLN A 79 -8.24 -0.65 -12.72
C GLN A 79 -8.04 -1.23 -14.12
N PHE A 80 -6.84 -1.71 -14.39
CA PHE A 80 -6.50 -2.36 -15.65
C PHE A 80 -6.14 -3.82 -15.40
N ARG A 81 -6.45 -4.66 -16.38
CA ARG A 81 -6.05 -6.07 -16.35
C ARG A 81 -4.53 -6.16 -16.49
N GLY A 82 -3.90 -7.02 -15.70
CA GLY A 82 -2.45 -7.25 -15.77
C GLY A 82 -1.59 -6.20 -15.06
N ASP A 83 -2.15 -5.47 -14.09
CA ASP A 83 -1.38 -4.52 -13.27
C ASP A 83 -0.45 -5.24 -12.28
N VAL A 84 0.73 -5.65 -12.79
CA VAL A 84 1.77 -6.34 -12.00
C VAL A 84 2.32 -5.43 -10.90
N ILE A 85 2.40 -4.12 -11.15
CA ILE A 85 2.92 -3.16 -10.19
C ILE A 85 2.03 -3.13 -8.94
N LYS A 86 0.70 -3.05 -9.13
CA LYS A 86 -0.25 -3.09 -8.02
C LYS A 86 -0.21 -4.42 -7.26
N TYR A 87 0.05 -5.53 -7.94
CA TYR A 87 0.22 -6.82 -7.27
C TYR A 87 1.45 -6.83 -6.35
N VAL A 88 2.58 -6.33 -6.84
CA VAL A 88 3.82 -6.21 -6.04
C VAL A 88 3.63 -5.23 -4.88
N ASP A 89 3.00 -4.07 -5.13
CA ASP A 89 2.72 -3.08 -4.08
C ASP A 89 1.86 -3.68 -2.96
N ASN A 90 0.82 -4.44 -3.30
CA ASN A 90 -0.02 -5.11 -2.32
C ASN A 90 0.74 -6.19 -1.53
N ALA A 91 1.64 -6.94 -2.20
CA ALA A 91 2.46 -7.96 -1.53
C ALA A 91 3.46 -7.34 -0.54
N LEU A 92 4.02 -6.17 -0.87
CA LEU A 92 4.91 -5.41 0.01
C LEU A 92 4.15 -4.59 1.06
N SER A 93 2.88 -4.28 0.82
CA SER A 93 2.01 -3.48 1.68
C SER A 93 1.10 -4.32 2.57
N PHE A 94 1.67 -5.29 3.29
CA PHE A 94 0.91 -6.18 4.17
C PHE A 94 0.60 -5.59 5.56
N LEU A 95 1.32 -4.56 6.00
CA LEU A 95 1.02 -3.82 7.24
C LEU A 95 0.13 -2.60 6.94
N PRO A 96 -0.63 -2.11 7.94
CA PRO A 96 -1.38 -0.87 7.76
C PRO A 96 -0.46 0.33 7.55
N LYS A 97 -0.88 1.29 6.72
CA LYS A 97 -0.14 2.55 6.51
C LYS A 97 -0.36 3.48 7.71
N PRO A 98 0.67 4.20 8.21
CA PRO A 98 2.04 4.31 7.69
C PRO A 98 3.05 3.29 8.23
N ALA A 99 2.63 2.34 9.08
CA ALA A 99 3.53 1.32 9.68
C ALA A 99 4.32 0.55 8.62
N ASN A 100 3.66 0.21 7.51
CA ASN A 100 4.28 -0.50 6.41
C ASN A 100 5.46 0.26 5.79
N TYR A 101 5.33 1.58 5.63
CA TYR A 101 6.40 2.39 5.05
C TYR A 101 7.64 2.38 5.94
N LEU A 102 7.44 2.48 7.26
CA LEU A 102 8.53 2.44 8.23
C LEU A 102 9.21 1.06 8.25
N PHE A 103 8.42 -0.03 8.20
CA PHE A 103 8.96 -1.39 8.06
C PHE A 103 9.79 -1.55 6.78
N LEU A 104 9.24 -1.15 5.62
CA LEU A 104 9.94 -1.27 4.33
C LEU A 104 11.26 -0.49 4.30
N LEU A 105 11.30 0.71 4.92
CA LEU A 105 12.53 1.49 5.03
C LEU A 105 13.59 0.79 5.87
N PHE A 106 13.22 0.25 7.04
CA PHE A 106 14.17 -0.47 7.91
C PHE A 106 14.63 -1.80 7.30
N ALA A 107 13.70 -2.59 6.79
CA ALA A 107 14.02 -3.86 6.14
C ALA A 107 14.86 -3.64 4.89
N GLY A 108 14.51 -2.65 4.06
CA GLY A 108 15.27 -2.30 2.85
C GLY A 108 16.69 -1.86 3.16
N PHE A 109 16.88 -0.96 4.12
CA PHE A 109 18.21 -0.52 4.56
C PHE A 109 19.05 -1.67 5.12
N PHE A 110 18.45 -2.50 5.99
CA PHE A 110 19.12 -3.65 6.59
C PHE A 110 19.56 -4.67 5.53
N LEU A 111 18.67 -5.06 4.61
CA LEU A 111 18.99 -6.01 3.55
C LEU A 111 20.04 -5.48 2.58
N LEU A 112 20.00 -4.18 2.23
CA LEU A 112 21.02 -3.56 1.39
C LEU A 112 22.39 -3.59 2.08
N GLY A 113 22.46 -3.26 3.36
CA GLY A 113 23.69 -3.28 4.15
C GLY A 113 24.29 -4.68 4.36
N MET A 114 23.53 -5.75 4.15
CA MET A 114 24.05 -7.12 4.20
C MET A 114 24.83 -7.55 2.96
N THR A 115 24.64 -6.85 1.85
CA THR A 115 25.29 -7.17 0.56
C THR A 115 26.61 -6.44 0.35
N ALA A 116 26.94 -5.49 1.24
CA ALA A 116 28.20 -4.77 1.31
C ALA A 116 29.14 -5.43 2.33
#